data_AF-A0A9Q2S6P5-F1
#
_entry.id   AF-A0A9Q2S6P5-F1
#
_cell.length_a   1.000
_cell.length_b   1.000
_cell.length_c   1.000
_cell.angle_alpha   90.00
_cell.angle_beta   90.00
_cell.angle_gamma   90.00
#
_symmetry.space_group_name_H-M   'P 1'
#
loop_
_entity.id
_entity.type
_entity.pdbx_description
1 polymer ?
#
loop_
_entity_poly.entity_id
_entity_poly.type
_entity_poly.pdbx_seq_one_letter_code
_entity_poly.pdbx_strand_id
1 'polypeptide(L)' 'MTAEFLVPLLALMTMLALIIFALVSKHRTEEKLHDPNAPKSRLAKDAPDH' A
#
# COMPACT_ATOMS: atom_id res chain seq x y z
N MET A 1 -23.66 -10.18 -21.00
CA MET A 1 -23.12 -9.92 -19.65
C MET A 1 -24.19 -9.17 -18.88
N THR A 2 -24.78 -9.77 -17.84
CA THR A 2 -25.79 -9.11 -17.00
C THR A 2 -25.11 -8.34 -15.86
N ALA A 3 -25.81 -7.37 -15.29
CA ALA A 3 -25.30 -6.61 -14.14
C ALA A 3 -25.00 -7.51 -12.93
N GLU A 4 -25.80 -8.56 -12.72
CA GLU A 4 -25.63 -9.54 -11.64
C GLU A 4 -24.30 -10.29 -11.71
N PHE A 5 -23.75 -10.48 -12.92
CA PHE A 5 -22.45 -11.09 -13.12
C PHE A 5 -21.31 -10.07 -13.14
N LEU A 6 -21.54 -8.90 -13.74
CA LEU A 6 -20.51 -7.87 -13.91
C LEU A 6 -20.11 -7.22 -12.57
N VAL A 7 -21.08 -6.94 -11.70
CA VAL A 7 -20.84 -6.29 -10.40
C VAL A 7 -19.89 -7.08 -9.49
N PRO A 8 -20.14 -8.38 -9.20
CA PRO A 8 -19.23 -9.15 -8.36
C PRO A 8 -17.84 -9.33 -9.01
N LEU A 9 -17.78 -9.48 -10.34
CA LEU A 9 -16.50 -9.56 -11.06
C LEU A 9 -15.66 -8.29 -10.88
N LEU A 10 -16.27 -7.11 -11.03
CA LEU A 10 -15.61 -5.82 -10.81
C LEU A 10 -15.18 -5.64 -9.35
N ALA A 11 -15.99 -6.09 -8.40
CA ALA A 11 -15.64 -6.05 -6.98
C ALA A 11 -14.39 -6.89 -6.69
N LEU A 12 -14.31 -8.11 -7.23
CA LEU A 12 -13.14 -8.97 -7.08
C LEU A 12 -11.89 -8.38 -7.74
N MET A 13 -12.02 -7.80 -8.93
CA MET A 13 -10.91 -7.12 -9.61
C MET A 13 -10.42 -5.90 -8.82
N THR A 14 -11.33 -5.12 -8.25
CA THR A 14 -11.00 -3.96 -7.40
C THR A 14 -10.30 -4.40 -6.12
N MET A 15 -10.80 -5.45 -5.47
CA MET A 15 -10.18 -6.03 -4.29
C MET A 15 -8.77 -6.55 -4.61
N LEU A 16 -8.59 -7.25 -5.73
CA LEU A 16 -7.28 -7.72 -6.17
C LEU A 16 -6.30 -6.56 -6.39
N ALA A 17 -6.75 -5.49 -7.05
CA ALA A 17 -5.92 -4.30 -7.26
C ALA A 17 -5.46 -3.68 -5.92
N LEU A 18 -6.35 -3.59 -4.93
CA LEU A 18 -6.02 -3.10 -3.60
C LEU A 18 -5.04 -4.02 -2.86
N ILE A 19 -5.17 -5.34 -3.00
CA ILE A 19 -4.25 -6.30 -2.40
C ILE A 19 -2.85 -6.13 -2.99
N ILE A 20 -2.73 -6.02 -4.32
CA ILE A 20 -1.44 -5.81 -4.99
C ILE A 20 -0.82 -4.48 -4.52
N PHE A 21 -1.61 -3.40 -4.49
CA PHE A 21 -1.16 -2.10 -3.99
C PHE A 21 -0.65 -2.19 -2.55
N ALA A 22 -1.38 -2.90 -1.67
CA ALA A 22 -0.99 -3.09 -0.28
C ALA A 22 0.34 -3.86 -0.15
N LEU A 23 0.53 -4.92 -0.94
CA LEU A 23 1.77 -5.70 -0.94
C LEU A 23 2.98 -4.87 -1.41
N VAL A 24 2.82 -4.09 -2.49
CA VAL A 24 3.88 -3.19 -2.99
C VAL A 24 4.20 -2.10 -1.96
N SER A 25 3.18 -1.49 -1.36
CA SER A 25 3.35 -0.49 -0.30
C SER A 25 4.09 -1.07 0.91
N LYS A 26 3.75 -2.31 1.31
CA LYS A 26 4.43 -3.03 2.39
C LYS A 26 5.90 -3.24 2.05
N HIS A 27 6.19 -3.78 0.87
CA HIS A 27 7.56 -4.03 0.44
C HIS A 27 8.40 -2.75 0.44
N ARG A 28 7.87 -1.66 -0.12
CA ARG A 28 8.54 -0.35 -0.10
C ARG A 28 8.78 0.19 1.30
N THR A 29 7.91 -0.13 2.26
CA THR A 29 8.07 0.27 3.66
C THR A 29 9.16 -0.55 4.34
N GLU A 30 9.21 -1.87 4.07
CA GLU A 30 10.27 -2.76 4.58
C GLU A 30 11.65 -2.38 4.02
N GLU A 31 11.74 -2.05 2.73
CA GLU A 31 12.98 -1.53 2.12
C GLU A 31 13.49 -0.28 2.84
N LYS A 32 12.59 0.67 3.15
CA LYS A 32 12.93 1.89 3.90
C LYS A 32 13.34 1.61 5.35
N LEU A 33 12.78 0.59 5.98
CA LEU A 33 13.16 0.17 7.33
C LEU A 33 14.58 -0.43 7.37
N HIS A 34 14.99 -1.09 6.29
CA HIS A 34 16.31 -1.71 6.18
C HIS A 34 17.39 -0.79 5.59
N ASP A 35 17.01 0.37 5.05
CA ASP A 35 17.96 1.37 4.55
C ASP A 35 18.49 2.23 5.72
N PRO A 36 19.78 2.11 6.08
CA PRO A 36 20.38 2.89 7.17
C PRO A 36 20.48 4.39 6.87
N ASN A 37 20.29 4.81 5.61
CA ASN A 37 20.31 6.22 5.20
C ASN A 37 18.92 6.79 4.93
N ALA A 38 17.83 6.02 5.15
CA ALA A 38 16.49 6.51 4.90
C ALA A 38 16.15 7.70 5.82
N PRO A 39 15.55 8.79 5.29
CA PRO A 39 15.13 9.91 6.11
C PRO A 39 14.08 9.43 7.13
N LYS A 40 14.23 9.84 8.40
CA LYS A 40 13.28 9.48 9.45
C LYS A 40 11.86 9.88 9.04
N SER A 41 10.92 8.97 9.26
CA SER A 41 9.50 9.21 8.98
C SER A 41 9.02 10.41 9.78
N ARG A 42 8.32 11.37 9.13
CA ARG A 42 7.70 12.52 9.81
C ARG A 42 6.63 12.13 10.84
N LEU A 43 6.15 10.89 10.80
CA LEU A 43 5.22 10.34 11.78
C LEU A 43 5.93 9.70 12.99
N ALA A 44 7.25 9.52 12.91
CA ALA A 44 8.03 9.01 14.03
C ALA A 44 8.06 10.06 15.15
N LYS A 45 7.94 9.61 16.40
CA LYS A 45 7.90 10.49 17.58
C LYS A 45 9.17 11.35 17.74
N ASP A 46 10.27 10.88 17.16
CA ASP A 46 11.59 11.48 17.19
C ASP A 46 11.99 12.14 15.85
N ALA A 47 11.01 12.36 14.96
CA ALA A 47 11.26 13.08 13.72
C ALA A 47 11.59 14.55 14.00
N PRO A 48 12.61 15.12 13.33
CA PRO A 48 12.88 16.55 13.45
C PRO A 48 11.71 17.36 12.87
N ASP A 49 11.10 18.21 13.70
CA ASP A 49 10.21 19.29 13.26
C ASP A 49 11.10 20.42 12.71
N HIS A 50 11.25 20.47 11.39
CA HIS A 50 11.80 21.63 10.70
C HIS A 50 10.72 22.24 9.81
#